data_AF-A0A917IFX3-F1
#
_entry.id   AF-A0A917IFX3-F1
#
_cell.length_a   1.000
_cell.length_b   1.000
_cell.length_c   1.000
_cell.angle_alpha   90.00
_cell.angle_beta   90.00
_cell.angle_gamma   90.00
#
_symmetry.space_group_name_H-M   'P 1'
#
loop_
_entity.id
_entity.type
_entity.pdbx_description
1 polymer ?
#
loop_
_entity_poly.entity_id
_entity_poly.type
_entity_poly.pdbx_seq_one_letter_code
_entity_poly.pdbx_strand_id
1 'polypeptide(L)'
;MTLSTPIALPRADELAATLRGHLDDHAVAMASLRAQLPIVAAWGSELAARLLRGQRLLAAGNGGSAAEAQHLTAELVGRFDGERRPFSAIALHADSSSVTAIGNDYGYEDVFARQLAAHGRPGDLVVLLSTSGRSANLVRAAAAARELGVDSWALTGSGPNPLGDASDEHIALDGSAAGVQEAQLVALHLLCRVFDHRVRAHDELRARDEQRTPGGASGRPEASRGGRRGGLA
;
A
#
# COMPACT_ATOMS: atom_id res chain seq x y z
N MET A 1 55.21 1.79 13.25
CA MET A 1 54.27 2.85 12.81
C MET A 1 54.15 2.77 11.31
N THR A 2 53.16 2.04 10.80
CA THR A 2 52.83 2.01 9.37
C THR A 2 52.05 3.27 9.03
N LEU A 3 52.69 4.20 8.31
CA LEU A 3 52.04 5.38 7.77
C LEU A 3 50.98 4.91 6.77
N SER A 4 49.71 5.07 7.14
CA SER A 4 48.58 4.79 6.25
C SER A 4 48.72 5.69 5.02
N THR A 5 48.76 5.08 3.84
CA THR A 5 48.73 5.82 2.57
C THR A 5 47.48 6.72 2.55
N PRO A 6 47.59 8.02 2.25
CA PRO A 6 46.43 8.90 2.21
C PRO A 6 45.47 8.41 1.13
N ILE A 7 44.20 8.22 1.50
CA ILE A 7 43.13 7.89 0.56
C ILE A 7 42.94 9.11 -0.33
N ALA A 8 43.27 8.98 -1.62
CA ALA A 8 43.00 10.01 -2.61
C ALA A 8 41.49 10.17 -2.80
N LEU A 9 41.00 11.41 -2.79
CA LEU A 9 39.60 11.69 -3.10
C LEU A 9 39.32 11.41 -4.58
N PRO A 10 38.12 10.91 -4.92
CA PRO A 10 37.74 10.61 -6.30
C PRO A 10 37.76 11.87 -7.16
N ARG A 11 38.12 11.69 -8.43
CA ARG A 11 38.16 12.79 -9.40
C ARG A 11 36.74 13.16 -9.87
N ALA A 12 36.55 14.38 -10.37
CA ALA A 12 35.23 14.87 -10.78
C ALA A 12 34.59 14.02 -11.89
N ASP A 13 35.39 13.45 -12.80
CA ASP A 13 34.94 12.54 -13.84
C ASP A 13 34.46 11.19 -13.28
N GLU A 14 35.13 10.67 -12.25
CA GLU A 14 34.72 9.44 -11.55
C GLU A 14 33.39 9.63 -10.80
N LEU A 15 33.21 10.79 -10.16
CA LEU A 15 31.96 11.16 -9.53
C LEU A 15 30.83 11.29 -10.56
N ALA A 16 31.07 11.97 -11.68
CA ALA A 16 30.09 12.11 -12.76
C ALA A 16 29.72 10.76 -13.39
N ALA A 17 30.67 9.83 -13.52
CA ALA A 17 30.41 8.47 -13.99
C ALA A 17 29.53 7.69 -13.02
N THR A 18 29.77 7.82 -11.71
CA THR A 18 28.94 7.19 -10.66
C THR A 18 27.50 7.67 -10.73
N LEU A 19 27.29 8.98 -10.85
CA LEU A 19 25.94 9.56 -10.96
C LEU A 19 25.22 9.11 -12.24
N ARG A 20 25.94 9.04 -13.36
CA ARG A 20 25.38 8.55 -14.62
C ARG A 20 24.97 7.07 -14.52
N GLY A 21 25.81 6.25 -13.91
CA GLY A 21 25.50 4.84 -13.66
C GLY A 21 24.22 4.65 -12.84
N HIS A 22 24.00 5.47 -11.81
CA HIS A 22 22.75 5.43 -11.04
C HIS A 22 21.52 5.77 -11.90
N LEU A 23 21.62 6.80 -12.76
CA LEU A 23 20.52 7.17 -13.65
C LEU A 23 20.25 6.10 -14.71
N ASP A 24 21.29 5.44 -15.22
CA ASP A 24 21.17 4.35 -16.17
C ASP A 24 20.49 3.13 -15.52
N ASP A 25 20.88 2.78 -14.29
CA ASP A 25 20.22 1.74 -13.49
C ASP A 25 18.74 2.06 -13.22
N HIS A 26 18.43 3.31 -12.85
CA HIS A 26 17.06 3.78 -12.68
C HIS A 26 16.24 3.64 -13.96
N ALA A 27 16.84 3.97 -15.11
CA ALA A 27 16.16 3.85 -16.41
C ALA A 27 15.77 2.39 -16.72
N VAL A 28 16.60 1.41 -16.33
CA VAL A 28 16.26 -0.02 -16.45
C VAL A 28 15.05 -0.37 -15.59
N ALA A 29 15.03 0.05 -14.33
CA ALA A 29 13.90 -0.20 -13.42
C ALA A 29 12.60 0.46 -13.90
N MET A 30 12.68 1.68 -14.43
CA MET A 30 11.54 2.38 -15.02
C MET A 30 11.02 1.71 -16.29
N ALA A 31 11.91 1.20 -17.15
CA ALA A 31 11.50 0.44 -18.33
C ALA A 31 10.80 -0.86 -17.93
N SER A 32 11.32 -1.58 -16.93
CA SER A 32 10.71 -2.78 -16.38
C SER A 32 9.32 -2.47 -15.78
N LEU A 33 9.19 -1.44 -14.95
CA LEU A 33 7.90 -1.00 -14.40
C LEU A 33 6.89 -0.62 -15.49
N ARG A 34 7.35 0.03 -16.56
CA ARG A 34 6.47 0.41 -17.69
C ARG A 34 5.83 -0.81 -18.35
N ALA A 35 6.54 -1.93 -18.43
CA ALA A 35 5.99 -3.17 -18.95
C ALA A 35 4.90 -3.77 -18.02
N GLN A 36 4.94 -3.43 -16.73
CA GLN A 36 4.06 -3.94 -15.69
C GLN A 36 2.80 -3.08 -15.46
N LEU A 37 2.64 -1.97 -16.20
CA LEU A 37 1.49 -1.07 -16.06
C LEU A 37 0.11 -1.75 -16.11
N PRO A 38 -0.14 -2.78 -16.95
CA PRO A 38 -1.42 -3.48 -16.93
C PRO A 38 -1.73 -4.12 -15.56
N ILE A 39 -0.72 -4.70 -14.90
CA ILE A 39 -0.87 -5.30 -13.57
C ILE A 39 -1.09 -4.22 -12.52
N VAL A 40 -0.31 -3.12 -12.56
CA VAL A 40 -0.51 -1.98 -11.64
C VAL A 40 -1.93 -1.40 -11.76
N ALA A 41 -2.48 -1.33 -12.98
CA ALA A 41 -3.84 -0.86 -13.22
C ALA A 41 -4.90 -1.85 -12.69
N ALA A 42 -4.67 -3.15 -12.82
CA ALA A 42 -5.53 -4.18 -12.23
C ALA A 42 -5.50 -4.10 -10.69
N TRP A 43 -4.31 -4.01 -10.10
CA TRP A 43 -4.10 -3.87 -8.65
C TRP A 43 -4.78 -2.63 -8.08
N GLY A 44 -4.59 -1.45 -8.70
CA GLY A 44 -5.27 -0.24 -8.25
C GLY A 44 -6.80 -0.33 -8.32
N SER A 45 -7.32 -1.00 -9.34
CA SER A 45 -8.78 -1.23 -9.50
C SER A 45 -9.34 -2.20 -8.47
N GLU A 46 -8.63 -3.30 -8.23
CA GLU A 46 -9.04 -4.31 -7.26
C GLU A 46 -8.95 -3.78 -5.84
N LEU A 47 -7.87 -3.05 -5.52
CA LEU A 47 -7.72 -2.39 -4.22
C LEU A 47 -8.88 -1.43 -3.95
N ALA A 48 -9.26 -0.61 -4.94
CA ALA A 48 -10.41 0.29 -4.81
C ALA A 48 -11.68 -0.50 -4.52
N ALA A 49 -11.96 -1.56 -5.28
CA ALA A 49 -13.14 -2.39 -5.07
C ALA A 49 -13.18 -3.01 -3.66
N ARG A 50 -12.03 -3.44 -3.13
CA ARG A 50 -11.92 -4.00 -1.78
C ARG A 50 -12.15 -2.95 -0.69
N LEU A 51 -11.41 -1.86 -0.71
CA LEU A 51 -11.51 -0.86 0.35
C LEU A 51 -12.88 -0.17 0.36
N LEU A 52 -13.56 -0.07 -0.80
CA LEU A 52 -14.95 0.40 -0.90
C LEU A 52 -15.97 -0.53 -0.21
N ARG A 53 -15.66 -1.83 -0.09
CA ARG A 53 -16.48 -2.82 0.65
C ARG A 53 -16.09 -2.94 2.12
N GLY A 54 -15.16 -2.11 2.60
CA GLY A 54 -14.73 -2.07 4.00
C GLY A 54 -13.60 -3.04 4.36
N GLN A 55 -12.99 -3.70 3.38
CA GLN A 55 -11.73 -4.42 3.61
C GLN A 55 -10.57 -3.46 3.86
N ARG A 56 -9.43 -3.97 4.32
CA ARG A 56 -8.24 -3.18 4.61
C ARG A 56 -7.02 -3.56 3.78
N LEU A 57 -6.08 -2.63 3.70
CA LEU A 57 -4.73 -2.87 3.23
C LEU A 57 -3.75 -2.96 4.41
N LEU A 58 -2.88 -3.95 4.39
CA LEU A 58 -1.68 -4.01 5.22
C LEU A 58 -0.45 -3.85 4.31
N ALA A 59 0.64 -3.27 4.82
CA ALA A 59 1.86 -3.11 4.05
C ALA A 59 3.11 -3.39 4.89
N ALA A 60 4.10 -4.07 4.29
CA ALA A 60 5.36 -4.37 4.95
C ALA A 60 6.54 -4.31 3.96
N GLY A 61 7.69 -3.92 4.49
CA GLY A 61 8.97 -3.86 3.78
C GLY A 61 10.11 -3.66 4.77
N ASN A 62 11.35 -3.73 4.30
CA ASN A 62 12.54 -3.48 5.13
C ASN A 62 13.30 -2.25 4.59
N GLY A 63 13.86 -1.44 5.50
CA GLY A 63 14.66 -0.26 5.11
C GLY A 63 13.88 0.73 4.26
N GLY A 64 14.40 1.08 3.08
CA GLY A 64 13.73 1.97 2.14
C GLY A 64 12.35 1.48 1.67
N SER A 65 12.20 0.17 1.43
CA SER A 65 10.91 -0.43 1.12
C SER A 65 9.91 -0.36 2.29
N ALA A 66 10.39 -0.23 3.53
CA ALA A 66 9.53 0.05 4.68
C ALA A 66 8.98 1.48 4.59
N ALA A 67 9.84 2.47 4.28
CA ALA A 67 9.39 3.84 4.08
C ALA A 67 8.30 3.94 3.00
N GLU A 68 8.44 3.20 1.90
CA GLU A 68 7.42 3.11 0.84
C GLU A 68 6.13 2.40 1.29
N ALA A 69 6.23 1.33 2.07
CA ALA A 69 5.05 0.69 2.68
C ALA A 69 4.28 1.68 3.56
N GLN A 70 4.99 2.49 4.36
CA GLN A 70 4.37 3.52 5.19
C GLN A 70 3.79 4.65 4.34
N HIS A 71 4.52 5.09 3.29
CA HIS A 71 4.05 6.07 2.32
C HIS A 71 2.71 5.64 1.71
N LEU A 72 2.61 4.43 1.16
CA LEU A 72 1.36 3.88 0.63
C LEU A 72 0.21 3.97 1.64
N THR A 73 0.45 3.57 2.89
CA THR A 73 -0.60 3.59 3.91
C THR A 73 -1.03 5.01 4.27
N ALA A 74 -0.10 5.97 4.31
CA ALA A 74 -0.40 7.37 4.55
C ALA A 74 -1.24 7.99 3.42
N GLU A 75 -0.94 7.65 2.17
CA GLU A 75 -1.71 8.09 1.01
C GLU A 75 -3.16 7.57 1.02
N LEU A 76 -3.37 6.32 1.46
CA LEU A 76 -4.71 5.72 1.55
C LEU A 76 -5.53 6.24 2.74
N VAL A 77 -4.89 6.40 3.91
CA VAL A 77 -5.54 6.93 5.12
C VAL A 77 -5.84 8.42 4.99
N GLY A 78 -4.89 9.18 4.46
CA GLY A 78 -5.08 10.57 4.06
C GLY A 78 -5.68 10.64 2.66
N ARG A 79 -4.91 11.21 1.73
CA ARG A 79 -5.27 11.32 0.31
C ARG A 79 -4.02 11.49 -0.55
N PHE A 80 -4.07 10.96 -1.77
CA PHE A 80 -3.01 11.12 -2.79
C PHE A 80 -3.30 12.26 -3.76
N ASP A 81 -4.32 12.11 -4.60
CA ASP A 81 -4.69 13.12 -5.59
C ASP A 81 -6.18 13.46 -5.44
N GLY A 82 -6.50 14.73 -5.21
CA GLY A 82 -7.87 15.19 -4.95
C GLY A 82 -8.40 14.84 -3.55
N GLU A 83 -9.61 15.31 -3.24
CA GLU A 83 -10.28 15.03 -1.97
C GLU A 83 -11.12 13.74 -2.09
N ARG A 84 -11.10 12.91 -1.04
CA ARG A 84 -11.91 11.70 -0.94
C ARG A 84 -11.96 11.20 0.50
N ARG A 85 -12.84 10.24 0.78
CA ARG A 85 -12.89 9.56 2.09
C ARG A 85 -11.57 8.84 2.43
N PRO A 86 -11.25 8.70 3.72
CA PRO A 86 -10.11 7.90 4.17
C PRO A 86 -10.40 6.40 4.03
N PHE A 87 -9.35 5.58 3.90
CA PHE A 87 -9.45 4.12 3.89
C PHE A 87 -8.56 3.46 4.93
N SER A 88 -8.93 2.24 5.36
CA SER A 88 -8.18 1.48 6.36
C SER A 88 -6.91 0.89 5.75
N ALA A 89 -5.76 1.46 6.11
CA ALA A 89 -4.45 0.94 5.74
C ALA A 89 -3.48 0.94 6.95
N ILE A 90 -2.69 -0.13 7.12
CA ILE A 90 -1.73 -0.28 8.23
C ILE A 90 -0.34 -0.66 7.71
N ALA A 91 0.68 0.12 8.06
CA ALA A 91 2.08 -0.24 7.90
C ALA A 91 2.55 -1.12 9.08
N LEU A 92 2.89 -2.38 8.81
CA LEU A 92 3.26 -3.37 9.84
C LEU A 92 4.61 -3.10 10.52
N HIS A 93 5.40 -2.14 10.03
CA HIS A 93 6.68 -1.78 10.66
C HIS A 93 6.60 -0.50 11.50
N ALA A 94 5.47 0.21 11.49
CA ALA A 94 5.37 1.55 12.06
C ALA A 94 5.33 1.55 13.60
N ASP A 95 4.76 0.51 14.23
CA ASP A 95 4.80 0.35 15.68
C ASP A 95 6.15 -0.28 16.10
N SER A 96 7.07 0.58 16.54
CA SER A 96 8.40 0.17 16.99
C SER A 96 8.36 -0.77 18.19
N SER A 97 7.39 -0.64 19.09
CA SER A 97 7.29 -1.51 20.27
C SER A 97 6.89 -2.92 19.86
N SER A 98 5.91 -3.04 18.96
CA SER A 98 5.52 -4.33 18.40
C SER A 98 6.66 -4.98 17.61
N VAL A 99 7.33 -4.23 16.71
CA VAL A 99 8.44 -4.75 15.91
C VAL A 99 9.60 -5.24 16.79
N THR A 100 9.97 -4.47 17.81
CA THR A 100 11.10 -4.83 18.68
C THR A 100 10.77 -5.98 19.62
N ALA A 101 9.58 -6.02 20.22
CA ALA A 101 9.14 -7.13 21.06
C ALA A 101 9.07 -8.45 20.25
N ILE A 102 8.46 -8.43 19.06
CA ILE A 102 8.37 -9.63 18.23
C ILE A 102 9.75 -10.07 17.76
N GLY A 103 10.58 -9.14 17.30
CA GLY A 103 11.93 -9.43 16.83
C GLY A 103 12.81 -10.03 17.94
N ASN A 104 12.67 -9.55 19.18
CA ASN A 104 13.39 -10.07 20.34
C ASN A 104 12.88 -11.45 20.80
N ASP A 105 11.56 -11.63 20.86
CA ASP A 105 10.95 -12.79 21.53
C ASP A 105 10.72 -13.97 20.59
N TYR A 106 10.54 -13.73 19.28
CA TYR A 106 10.19 -14.75 18.28
C TYR A 106 11.18 -14.81 17.11
N GLY A 107 12.01 -13.78 16.92
CA GLY A 107 12.92 -13.66 15.78
C GLY A 107 12.44 -12.61 14.78
N TYR A 108 13.40 -11.95 14.12
CA TYR A 108 13.10 -10.85 13.19
C TYR A 108 12.35 -11.34 11.93
N GLU A 109 12.47 -12.62 11.60
CA GLU A 109 11.71 -13.28 10.54
C GLU A 109 10.20 -13.37 10.81
N ASP A 110 9.73 -13.22 12.05
CA ASP A 110 8.31 -13.34 12.39
C ASP A 110 7.62 -11.97 12.61
N VAL A 111 8.36 -10.86 12.51
CA VAL A 111 7.85 -9.51 12.82
C VAL A 111 6.58 -9.14 12.04
N PHE A 112 6.50 -9.51 10.77
CA PHE A 112 5.35 -9.19 9.93
C PHE A 112 4.27 -10.27 9.99
N ALA A 113 4.65 -11.55 10.00
CA ALA A 113 3.71 -12.66 10.09
C ALA A 113 2.86 -12.58 11.37
N ARG A 114 3.49 -12.26 12.51
CA ARG A 114 2.80 -12.14 13.80
C ARG A 114 1.80 -10.98 13.83
N GLN A 115 2.17 -9.84 13.24
CA GLN A 115 1.28 -8.68 13.15
C GLN A 115 0.16 -8.90 12.14
N LEU A 116 0.43 -9.62 11.05
CA LEU A 116 -0.60 -10.01 10.10
C LEU A 116 -1.64 -10.93 10.75
N ALA A 117 -1.21 -11.90 11.56
CA ALA A 117 -2.12 -12.74 12.35
C ALA A 117 -3.00 -11.95 13.32
N ALA A 118 -2.49 -10.85 13.88
CA ALA A 118 -3.26 -9.98 14.77
C ALA A 118 -4.27 -9.10 14.00
N HIS A 119 -3.84 -8.50 12.88
CA HIS A 119 -4.55 -7.39 12.24
C HIS A 119 -5.28 -7.74 10.94
N GLY A 120 -4.85 -8.79 10.24
CA GLY A 120 -5.43 -9.23 8.96
C GLY A 120 -6.70 -10.03 9.15
N ARG A 121 -7.64 -9.88 8.21
CA ARG A 121 -8.91 -10.61 8.16
C ARG A 121 -9.11 -11.21 6.76
N PRO A 122 -9.89 -12.31 6.64
CA PRO A 122 -10.20 -12.86 5.32
C PRO A 122 -10.76 -11.81 4.36
N GLY A 123 -10.18 -11.73 3.15
CA GLY A 123 -10.52 -10.75 2.12
C GLY A 123 -9.75 -9.42 2.19
N ASP A 124 -8.99 -9.18 3.26
CA ASP A 124 -8.00 -8.10 3.28
C ASP A 124 -6.87 -8.36 2.27
N LEU A 125 -6.02 -7.37 2.07
CA LEU A 125 -4.85 -7.45 1.20
C LEU A 125 -3.58 -7.04 1.97
N VAL A 126 -2.48 -7.74 1.76
CA VAL A 126 -1.14 -7.31 2.18
C VAL A 126 -0.23 -7.00 0.99
N VAL A 127 0.42 -5.84 0.98
CA VAL A 127 1.47 -5.47 0.02
C VAL A 127 2.84 -5.65 0.66
N LEU A 128 3.69 -6.47 0.03
CA LEU A 128 5.02 -6.83 0.52
C LEU A 128 6.10 -6.26 -0.42
N LEU A 129 6.97 -5.41 0.10
CA LEU A 129 7.99 -4.71 -0.70
C LEU A 129 9.40 -5.20 -0.36
N SER A 130 10.10 -5.76 -1.35
CA SER A 130 11.46 -6.29 -1.17
C SER A 130 12.31 -6.12 -2.43
N THR A 131 13.31 -5.23 -2.39
CA THR A 131 14.22 -5.02 -3.53
C THR A 131 14.99 -6.27 -3.97
N SER A 132 15.10 -7.30 -3.12
CA SER A 132 15.71 -8.59 -3.46
C SER A 132 14.70 -9.72 -3.66
N GLY A 133 13.47 -9.56 -3.18
CA GLY A 133 12.47 -10.63 -3.09
C GLY A 133 12.87 -11.78 -2.16
N ARG A 134 13.86 -11.59 -1.27
CA ARG A 134 14.47 -12.67 -0.46
C ARG A 134 14.39 -12.47 1.05
N SER A 135 13.79 -11.39 1.52
CA SER A 135 13.68 -11.12 2.96
C SER A 135 12.84 -12.20 3.65
N ALA A 136 13.43 -12.97 4.55
CA ALA A 136 12.75 -14.07 5.24
C ALA A 136 11.47 -13.60 5.97
N ASN A 137 11.49 -12.40 6.56
CA ASN A 137 10.34 -11.83 7.25
C ASN A 137 9.14 -11.54 6.33
N LEU A 138 9.39 -11.18 5.08
CA LEU A 138 8.34 -10.95 4.08
C LEU A 138 7.85 -12.27 3.48
N VAL A 139 8.74 -13.23 3.26
CA VAL A 139 8.35 -14.58 2.79
C VAL A 139 7.44 -15.26 3.82
N ARG A 140 7.77 -15.17 5.11
CA ARG A 140 6.89 -15.66 6.19
C ARG A 140 5.58 -14.88 6.27
N ALA A 141 5.59 -13.57 6.01
CA ALA A 141 4.35 -12.79 5.93
C ALA A 141 3.44 -13.25 4.80
N ALA A 142 3.98 -13.56 3.61
CA ALA A 142 3.21 -14.11 2.50
C ALA A 142 2.58 -15.48 2.84
N ALA A 143 3.34 -16.35 3.50
CA ALA A 143 2.81 -17.63 3.98
C ALA A 143 1.68 -17.44 5.01
N ALA A 144 1.88 -16.57 6.01
CA ALA A 144 0.85 -16.24 7.00
C ALA A 144 -0.39 -15.60 6.36
N ALA A 145 -0.24 -14.76 5.33
CA ALA A 145 -1.35 -14.15 4.60
C ALA A 145 -2.29 -15.23 4.04
N ARG A 146 -1.72 -16.22 3.35
CA ARG A 146 -2.45 -17.35 2.79
C ARG A 146 -3.22 -18.14 3.86
N GLU A 147 -2.60 -18.42 5.01
CA GLU A 147 -3.26 -19.12 6.12
C GLU A 147 -4.44 -18.34 6.70
N LEU A 148 -4.39 -17.00 6.65
CA LEU A 148 -5.43 -16.11 7.18
C LEU A 148 -6.51 -15.75 6.16
N GLY A 149 -6.40 -16.20 4.90
CA GLY A 149 -7.26 -15.77 3.81
C GLY A 149 -7.08 -14.30 3.43
N VAL A 150 -5.90 -13.75 3.69
CA VAL A 150 -5.47 -12.42 3.25
C VAL A 150 -4.71 -12.60 1.94
N ASP A 151 -5.10 -11.89 0.89
CA ASP A 151 -4.38 -11.97 -0.38
C ASP A 151 -3.07 -11.17 -0.29
N SER A 152 -2.04 -11.64 -0.98
CA SER A 152 -0.71 -11.06 -0.93
C SER A 152 -0.22 -10.59 -2.30
N TRP A 153 0.16 -9.32 -2.38
CA TRP A 153 0.83 -8.73 -3.54
C TRP A 153 2.28 -8.39 -3.20
N ALA A 154 3.22 -8.79 -4.05
CA ALA A 154 4.64 -8.48 -3.85
C ALA A 154 5.20 -7.55 -4.93
N LEU A 155 5.90 -6.50 -4.51
CA LEU A 155 6.76 -5.70 -5.37
C LEU A 155 8.20 -6.08 -5.09
N THR A 156 8.85 -6.75 -6.03
CA THR A 156 10.20 -7.31 -5.84
C THR A 156 11.22 -6.78 -6.84
N GLY A 157 12.51 -7.00 -6.56
CA GLY A 157 13.53 -6.99 -7.62
C GLY A 157 13.40 -8.19 -8.56
N SER A 158 14.40 -8.36 -9.43
CA SER A 158 14.42 -9.40 -10.47
C SER A 158 14.09 -10.80 -9.92
N GLY A 159 13.28 -11.52 -10.68
CA GLY A 159 12.94 -12.92 -10.41
C GLY A 159 13.91 -13.90 -11.07
N PRO A 160 13.77 -15.22 -10.78
CA PRO A 160 12.87 -15.78 -9.77
C PRO A 160 13.37 -15.50 -8.34
N ASN A 161 12.43 -15.31 -7.40
CA ASN A 161 12.74 -15.05 -6.00
C ASN A 161 11.62 -15.61 -5.08
N PRO A 162 11.96 -16.00 -3.83
CA PRO A 162 11.05 -16.73 -2.96
C PRO A 162 9.84 -15.91 -2.51
N LEU A 163 9.92 -14.58 -2.45
CA LEU A 163 8.77 -13.76 -2.10
C LEU A 163 7.75 -13.74 -3.24
N GLY A 164 8.20 -13.55 -4.49
CA GLY A 164 7.33 -13.62 -5.66
C GLY A 164 6.63 -14.97 -5.80
N ASP A 165 7.35 -16.07 -5.50
CA ASP A 165 6.80 -17.43 -5.53
C ASP A 165 5.80 -17.69 -4.38
N ALA A 166 5.99 -17.04 -3.23
CA ALA A 166 5.14 -17.22 -2.06
C ALA A 166 3.86 -16.36 -2.11
N SER A 167 3.89 -15.23 -2.82
CA SER A 167 2.76 -14.30 -2.95
C SER A 167 1.73 -14.72 -3.99
N ASP A 168 0.48 -14.27 -3.84
CA ASP A 168 -0.61 -14.62 -4.76
C ASP A 168 -0.47 -13.89 -6.11
N GLU A 169 0.02 -12.65 -6.08
CA GLU A 169 0.49 -11.93 -7.26
C GLU A 169 1.80 -11.19 -6.97
N HIS A 170 2.62 -10.96 -8.00
CA HIS A 170 3.82 -10.17 -7.85
C HIS A 170 4.18 -9.38 -9.12
N ILE A 171 4.90 -8.28 -8.92
CA ILE A 171 5.62 -7.54 -9.95
C ILE A 171 7.11 -7.64 -9.61
N ALA A 172 7.89 -8.24 -10.51
CA ALA A 172 9.34 -8.27 -10.42
C ALA A 172 9.94 -7.18 -11.32
N LEU A 173 10.76 -6.32 -10.73
CA LEU A 173 11.39 -5.18 -11.40
C LEU A 173 12.87 -5.44 -11.60
N ASP A 174 13.35 -5.22 -12.82
CA ASP A 174 14.77 -5.36 -13.13
C ASP A 174 15.56 -4.12 -12.75
N GLY A 175 16.69 -4.29 -12.09
CA GLY A 175 17.58 -3.18 -11.74
C GLY A 175 18.38 -3.44 -10.48
N SER A 176 19.21 -2.46 -10.11
CA SER A 176 19.88 -2.45 -8.82
C SER A 176 18.86 -2.28 -7.68
N ALA A 177 19.24 -2.62 -6.44
CA ALA A 177 18.33 -2.48 -5.30
C ALA A 177 17.81 -1.04 -5.13
N ALA A 178 18.65 -0.03 -5.41
CA ALA A 178 18.25 1.36 -5.37
C ALA A 178 17.26 1.71 -6.50
N GLY A 179 17.53 1.28 -7.73
CA GLY A 179 16.61 1.48 -8.85
C GLY A 179 15.26 0.79 -8.65
N VAL A 180 15.25 -0.43 -8.11
CA VAL A 180 14.03 -1.16 -7.74
C VAL A 180 13.26 -0.43 -6.66
N GLN A 181 13.93 0.09 -5.63
CA GLN A 181 13.30 0.88 -4.58
C GLN A 181 12.64 2.14 -5.16
N GLU A 182 13.37 2.93 -5.95
CA GLU A 182 12.80 4.10 -6.62
C GLU A 182 11.59 3.74 -7.51
N ALA A 183 11.65 2.58 -8.16
CA ALA A 183 10.54 2.06 -8.95
C ALA A 183 9.35 1.55 -8.13
N GLN A 184 9.58 1.03 -6.92
CA GLN A 184 8.52 0.71 -5.96
C GLN A 184 7.72 1.96 -5.61
N LEU A 185 8.38 3.08 -5.25
CA LEU A 185 7.68 4.34 -4.98
C LEU A 185 6.81 4.79 -6.17
N VAL A 186 7.36 4.75 -7.39
CA VAL A 186 6.61 5.11 -8.62
C VAL A 186 5.43 4.16 -8.84
N ALA A 187 5.61 2.86 -8.66
CA ALA A 187 4.54 1.87 -8.79
C ALA A 187 3.39 2.13 -7.80
N LEU A 188 3.73 2.47 -6.55
CA LEU A 188 2.76 2.83 -5.52
C LEU A 188 1.98 4.10 -5.87
N HIS A 189 2.63 5.14 -6.41
CA HIS A 189 1.93 6.34 -6.88
C HIS A 189 1.00 6.06 -8.06
N LEU A 190 1.41 5.21 -8.99
CA LEU A 190 0.57 4.78 -10.12
C LEU A 190 -0.65 3.97 -9.63
N LEU A 191 -0.44 3.07 -8.66
CA LEU A 191 -1.50 2.33 -8.00
C LEU A 191 -2.48 3.29 -7.31
N CYS A 192 -2.00 4.26 -6.53
CA CYS A 192 -2.85 5.28 -5.89
C CYS A 192 -3.62 6.13 -6.91
N ARG A 193 -2.99 6.48 -8.04
CA ARG A 193 -3.67 7.23 -9.12
C ARG A 193 -4.86 6.46 -9.70
N VAL A 194 -4.69 5.16 -9.96
CA VAL A 194 -5.77 4.29 -10.45
C VAL A 194 -6.82 4.11 -9.36
N PHE A 195 -6.40 3.83 -8.12
CA PHE A 195 -7.28 3.69 -6.97
C PHE A 195 -8.20 4.90 -6.80
N ASP A 196 -7.64 6.11 -6.74
CA ASP A 196 -8.41 7.34 -6.54
C ASP A 196 -9.38 7.61 -7.69
N HIS A 197 -8.98 7.31 -8.93
CA HIS A 197 -9.86 7.43 -10.09
C HIS A 197 -11.09 6.50 -9.95
N ARG A 198 -10.88 5.26 -9.49
CA ARG A 198 -11.95 4.28 -9.31
C ARG A 198 -12.87 4.64 -8.15
N VAL A 199 -12.32 5.15 -7.05
CA VAL A 199 -13.11 5.65 -5.90
C VAL A 199 -13.98 6.84 -6.31
N ARG A 200 -13.42 7.82 -7.01
CA ARG A 200 -14.19 8.97 -7.54
C ARG A 200 -15.33 8.53 -8.44
N ALA A 201 -15.04 7.67 -9.42
CA ALA A 201 -16.06 7.17 -10.34
C ALA A 201 -17.19 6.45 -9.59
N HIS A 202 -16.86 5.64 -8.58
CA HIS A 202 -17.84 4.99 -7.72
C HIS A 202 -18.71 6.00 -6.97
N ASP A 203 -18.09 7.00 -6.34
CA ASP A 203 -18.81 7.99 -5.54
C ASP A 203 -19.73 8.88 -6.39
N GLU A 204 -19.31 9.25 -7.60
CA GLU A 204 -20.16 9.97 -8.55
C GLU A 204 -21.35 9.13 -9.05
N LEU A 205 -21.16 7.81 -9.26
CA LEU A 205 -22.25 6.91 -9.63
C LEU A 205 -23.28 6.80 -8.50
N ARG A 206 -22.81 6.64 -7.25
CA ARG A 206 -23.68 6.60 -6.07
C ARG A 206 -24.50 7.88 -5.90
N ALA A 207 -23.87 9.04 -6.06
CA ALA A 207 -24.56 10.33 -5.98
C ALA A 207 -25.64 10.48 -7.08
N ARG A 208 -25.38 9.98 -8.29
CA ARG A 208 -26.36 9.98 -9.40
C ARG A 208 -27.56 9.07 -9.11
N ASP A 209 -27.34 7.89 -8.53
CA ASP A 209 -28.42 6.96 -8.19
C ASP A 209 -29.30 7.48 -7.03
N GLU A 210 -28.69 8.14 -6.05
CA GLU A 210 -29.40 8.80 -4.96
C GLU A 210 -30.29 9.94 -5.47
N GLN A 211 -29.81 10.74 -6.43
CA GLN A 211 -30.59 11.81 -7.06
C GLN A 211 -31.74 11.30 -7.95
N ARG A 212 -31.64 10.07 -8.49
CA ARG A 212 -32.67 9.46 -9.34
C ARG A 212 -33.80 8.78 -8.56
N THR A 213 -33.63 8.55 -7.26
CA THR A 213 -34.67 7.96 -6.41
C THR A 213 -35.64 9.07 -5.96
N PRO A 214 -36.88 9.15 -6.47
CA PRO A 214 -37.80 10.23 -6.12
C PRO A 214 -38.27 10.08 -4.66
N GLY A 215 -38.37 11.21 -3.96
CA GLY A 215 -38.63 11.29 -2.52
C GLY A 215 -39.72 10.37 -1.98
N GLY A 216 -39.33 9.50 -1.04
CA GLY A 216 -40.24 8.85 -0.12
C GLY A 216 -40.47 9.72 1.12
N ALA A 217 -41.66 10.31 1.19
CA ALA A 217 -42.32 10.88 2.38
C ALA A 217 -41.88 12.28 2.89
N SER A 218 -42.51 13.33 2.35
CA SER A 218 -42.97 14.46 3.18
C SER A 218 -44.32 14.98 2.65
N GLY A 219 -45.38 14.27 2.99
CA GLY A 219 -46.75 14.64 2.66
C GLY A 219 -47.72 14.05 3.68
N ARG A 220 -47.79 14.63 4.88
CA ARG A 220 -48.99 14.55 5.71
C ARG A 220 -49.52 15.97 5.90
N PRO A 221 -50.77 16.26 5.51
CA PRO A 221 -51.40 17.51 5.88
C PRO A 221 -51.76 17.45 7.37
N GLU A 222 -51.34 18.48 8.12
CA GLU A 222 -51.84 18.75 9.46
C GLU A 222 -53.36 18.98 9.39
N ALA A 223 -54.13 18.03 9.91
CA ALA A 223 -55.55 18.19 10.13
C ALA A 223 -55.76 18.97 11.43
N SER A 224 -56.19 20.21 11.28
CA SER A 224 -56.72 21.04 12.36
C SER A 224 -58.04 20.49 12.89
N ARG A 225 -58.08 20.17 14.19
CA ARG A 225 -59.26 20.20 15.07
C ARG A 225 -58.71 20.50 16.48
N GLY A 226 -59.05 21.56 17.19
CA GLY A 226 -60.37 22.19 17.31
C GLY A 226 -60.94 21.88 18.70
N GLY A 227 -60.37 22.50 19.75
CA GLY A 227 -61.03 22.88 21.01
C GLY A 227 -61.50 21.79 21.99
N ARG A 228 -61.10 21.92 23.28
CA ARG A 228 -62.02 22.31 24.37
C ARG A 228 -61.27 22.61 25.68
N ARG A 229 -61.87 23.57 26.39
CA ARG A 229 -61.52 24.19 27.67
C ARG A 229 -61.65 23.24 28.88
N GLY A 230 -61.00 23.65 29.97
CA GLY A 230 -61.30 23.29 31.37
C GLY A 230 -60.06 22.72 32.06
N GLY A 231 -59.54 23.22 33.17
CA GLY A 231 -60.04 24.15 34.19
C GLY A 231 -59.50 23.66 35.54
N LEU A 232 -58.80 24.54 36.26
CA LEU A 232 -58.61 24.59 37.73
C LEU A 232 -58.19 23.30 38.47
N ALA A 233 -56.96 23.27 38.99
CA ALA A 233 -56.61 23.56 40.39
C ALA A 233 -55.13 23.25 40.63
#